data_AF-A0A522DV50-F1
#
_entry.id   AF-A0A522DV50-F1
#
_cell.length_a   1.000
_cell.length_b   1.000
_cell.length_c   1.000
_cell.angle_alpha   90.00
_cell.angle_beta   90.00
_cell.angle_gamma   90.00
#
_symmetry.space_group_name_H-M   'P 1'
#
loop_
_entity.id
_entity.type
_entity.pdbx_description
1 polymer ?
#
loop_
_entity_poly.entity_id
_entity_poly.type
_entity_poly.pdbx_seq_one_letter_code
_entity_poly.pdbx_strand_id
1 'polypeptide(L)' 'PGILLHAHELKVVIFNKSDFDWAEKYAALVSTSCKLYLQPEWDKAATITPQIIDYIKAHPQWELSLQIHKYINVP' A
#
# COMPACT_ATOMS: atom_id res chain seq x y z
N PRO A 1 -10.07 -3.74 19.32
CA PRO A 1 -10.52 -2.43 18.80
C PRO A 1 -9.56 -1.32 19.26
N GLY A 2 -9.04 -0.47 18.35
CA GLY A 2 -8.16 0.67 18.70
C GLY A 2 -6.68 0.54 18.34
N ILE A 3 -6.17 -0.66 18.04
CA ILE A 3 -4.75 -0.87 17.68
C ILE A 3 -4.35 -0.07 16.43
N LEU A 4 -5.26 0.07 15.45
CA LEU A 4 -5.02 0.80 14.21
C LEU A 4 -4.71 2.30 14.46
N LEU A 5 -5.28 2.92 15.49
CA LEU A 5 -4.99 4.32 15.82
C LEU A 5 -3.56 4.53 16.32
N HIS A 6 -2.92 3.48 16.84
CA HIS A 6 -1.53 3.51 17.30
C HIS A 6 -0.52 3.12 16.21
N ALA A 7 -0.99 2.73 15.03
CA ALA A 7 -0.13 2.42 13.91
C ALA A 7 0.56 3.70 13.41
N HIS A 8 1.88 3.64 13.26
CA HIS A 8 2.67 4.69 12.62
C HIS A 8 2.72 4.50 11.10
N GLU A 9 2.48 3.27 10.65
CA GLU A 9 2.48 2.87 9.27
C GLU A 9 1.35 1.86 9.01
N LEU A 10 0.60 2.08 7.93
CA LEU A 10 -0.32 1.13 7.33
C LEU A 10 0.21 0.78 5.94
N LYS A 11 0.64 -0.47 5.77
CA LYS A 11 1.04 -1.00 4.48
C LYS A 11 0.04 -2.03 4.00
N VAL A 12 -0.52 -1.80 2.81
CA VAL A 12 -1.50 -2.68 2.18
C VAL A 12 -0.88 -3.34 0.95
N VAL A 13 -1.02 -4.65 0.86
CA VAL A 13 -0.58 -5.42 -0.31
C VAL A 13 -1.70 -5.47 -1.33
N ILE A 14 -1.43 -5.01 -2.56
CA ILE A 14 -2.38 -4.95 -3.65
C ILE A 14 -2.13 -6.11 -4.62
N PHE A 15 -3.10 -7.01 -4.73
CA PHE A 15 -3.11 -8.14 -5.64
C PHE A 15 -4.10 -7.93 -6.80
N ASN A 16 -5.17 -7.17 -6.57
CA ASN A 16 -6.23 -6.84 -7.52
C ASN A 16 -6.85 -5.47 -7.22
N LYS A 17 -7.76 -5.00 -8.07
CA LYS A 17 -8.34 -3.65 -7.96
C LYS A 17 -9.22 -3.43 -6.72
N SER A 18 -9.89 -4.46 -6.21
CA SER A 18 -10.74 -4.32 -5.01
C SER A 18 -9.92 -4.09 -3.73
N ASP A 19 -8.61 -4.37 -3.77
CA ASP A 19 -7.72 -4.14 -2.64
C ASP A 19 -7.47 -2.63 -2.41
N PHE A 20 -7.70 -1.78 -3.41
CA PHE A 20 -7.68 -0.32 -3.22
C PHE A 20 -8.82 0.14 -2.30
N ASP A 21 -10.03 -0.37 -2.51
CA ASP A 21 -11.18 -0.07 -1.64
C ASP A 21 -10.93 -0.58 -0.22
N TRP A 22 -10.28 -1.74 -0.11
CA TRP A 22 -9.84 -2.27 1.18
C TRP A 22 -8.79 -1.35 1.82
N ALA A 23 -7.83 -0.84 1.06
CA ALA A 23 -6.83 0.08 1.56
C ALA A 23 -7.46 1.36 2.16
N GLU A 24 -8.40 1.98 1.45
CA GLU A 24 -9.13 3.16 1.92
C GLU A 24 -9.94 2.88 3.19
N LYS A 25 -10.60 1.71 3.25
CA LYS A 25 -11.35 1.30 4.44
C LYS A 25 -10.47 1.27 5.69
N TYR A 26 -9.24 0.80 5.59
CA TYR A 26 -8.31 0.75 6.73
C TYR A 26 -7.58 2.07 6.96
N ALA A 27 -7.31 2.85 5.91
CA ALA A 27 -6.78 4.20 6.04
C ALA A 27 -7.71 5.11 6.87
N ALA A 28 -9.02 4.94 6.74
CA ALA A 28 -10.01 5.64 7.57
C ALA A 28 -9.97 5.26 9.07
N LEU A 29 -9.27 4.18 9.45
CA LEU A 29 -9.21 3.66 10.81
C LEU A 29 -7.88 3.96 11.53
N VAL A 30 -6.89 4.51 10.82
CA VAL A 30 -5.60 4.88 11.40
C VAL A 30 -5.55 6.38 11.74
N SER A 31 -4.52 6.79 12.47
CA SER A 31 -4.31 8.21 12.78
C SER A 31 -3.94 9.01 11.52
N THR A 32 -4.21 10.31 11.50
CA THR A 32 -3.83 11.21 10.38
C THR A 32 -2.32 11.35 10.20
N SER A 33 -1.53 11.01 11.22
CA SER A 33 -0.06 10.96 11.18
C SER A 33 0.48 9.61 10.70
N CYS A 34 -0.38 8.61 10.50
CA CYS A 34 0.01 7.29 10.02
C CYS A 34 0.43 7.37 8.55
N LYS A 35 1.59 6.80 8.23
CA LYS A 35 2.05 6.71 6.84
C LYS A 35 1.29 5.61 6.10
N LEU A 36 0.86 5.91 4.89
CA LEU A 36 0.01 5.02 4.10
C LEU A 36 0.81 4.49 2.91
N TYR A 37 1.03 3.18 2.86
CA TYR A 37 1.80 2.53 1.80
C TYR A 37 0.99 1.52 1.01
N LEU A 38 1.14 1.56 -0.31
CA LEU A 38 0.66 0.55 -1.23
C LEU A 38 1.84 -0.27 -1.73
N GLN A 39 1.81 -1.57 -1.46
CA GLN A 39 2.83 -2.52 -1.90
C GLN A 39 2.22 -3.40 -2.99
N PRO A 40 2.81 -3.48 -4.20
CA PRO A 40 2.35 -4.45 -5.18
C PRO A 40 2.64 -5.86 -4.67
N GLU A 41 1.70 -6.78 -4.87
CA GLU A 41 2.02 -8.18 -4.67
C GLU A 41 3.03 -8.63 -5.72
N TRP A 42 4.05 -9.36 -5.27
CA TRP A 42 5.24 -9.63 -6.06
C TRP A 42 4.95 -10.36 -7.36
N ASP A 43 4.18 -11.44 -7.32
CA ASP A 43 3.87 -12.25 -8.50
C ASP A 43 3.04 -11.48 -9.54
N LYS A 44 2.45 -10.34 -9.16
CA LYS A 44 1.67 -9.46 -10.02
C LYS A 44 2.27 -8.06 -10.18
N ALA A 45 3.51 -7.85 -9.73
CA ALA A 45 4.11 -6.52 -9.66
C ALA A 45 4.15 -5.84 -11.03
N ALA A 46 4.41 -6.58 -12.10
CA ALA A 46 4.43 -6.05 -13.48
C ALA A 46 3.09 -5.41 -13.90
N THR A 47 1.96 -5.96 -13.43
CA THR A 47 0.62 -5.48 -13.80
C THR A 47 0.05 -4.51 -12.76
N ILE A 48 0.36 -4.70 -11.48
CA ILE A 48 -0.20 -3.92 -10.37
C ILE A 48 0.57 -2.62 -10.14
N THR A 49 1.90 -2.60 -10.31
CA THR A 49 2.70 -1.39 -10.03
C THR A 49 2.23 -0.17 -10.84
N PRO A 50 1.93 -0.27 -12.15
CA PRO A 50 1.36 0.86 -12.90
C PRO A 50 0.02 1.34 -12.34
N GLN A 51 -0.84 0.41 -11.92
CA GLN A 51 -2.14 0.74 -11.31
C GLN A 51 -1.97 1.45 -9.97
N ILE A 52 -1.02 1.02 -9.13
CA ILE A 52 -0.69 1.72 -7.87
C ILE A 52 -0.16 3.12 -8.17
N ILE A 53 0.73 3.28 -9.17
CA ILE A 53 1.26 4.60 -9.54
C ILE A 53 0.13 5.54 -9.95
N ASP A 54 -0.79 5.07 -10.79
CA ASP A 54 -1.92 5.89 -11.23
C ASP A 54 -2.89 6.17 -10.09
N TYR A 55 -3.08 5.23 -9.17
CA TYR A 55 -3.87 5.43 -7.95
C TYR A 55 -3.25 6.51 -7.05
N ILE A 56 -1.94 6.45 -6.78
CA ILE A 56 -1.22 7.43 -5.96
C ILE A 56 -1.31 8.83 -6.56
N LYS A 57 -1.24 8.97 -7.89
CA LYS A 57 -1.42 10.28 -8.54
C LYS A 57 -2.80 10.89 -8.26
N ALA A 58 -3.83 10.06 -8.13
CA ALA A 58 -5.18 10.49 -7.76
C ALA A 58 -5.37 10.65 -6.23
N HIS A 59 -4.58 9.93 -5.43
CA HIS A 59 -4.69 9.83 -3.98
C HIS A 59 -3.31 10.05 -3.33
N PRO A 60 -2.81 11.30 -3.29
CA PRO A 60 -1.42 11.60 -2.95
C PRO A 60 -1.04 11.35 -1.49
N GLN A 61 -1.99 11.00 -0.62
CA GLN A 61 -1.69 10.54 0.74
C GLN A 61 -1.01 9.17 0.76
N TRP A 62 -1.12 8.38 -0.31
CA TRP A 62 -0.50 7.07 -0.44
C TRP A 62 0.90 7.16 -1.03
N GLU A 63 1.81 6.35 -0.51
CA GLU A 63 3.17 6.18 -1.00
C GLU A 63 3.37 4.76 -1.56
N LEU A 64 4.25 4.59 -2.55
CA LEU A 64 4.58 3.28 -3.11
C LEU A 64 5.65 2.60 -2.25
N SER A 65 5.37 1.38 -1.79
CA SER A 65 6.34 0.54 -1.09
C SER A 65 6.79 -0.60 -2.01
N LEU A 66 8.08 -0.67 -2.32
CA LEU A 66 8.64 -1.74 -3.16
C LEU A 66 9.41 -2.75 -2.31
N GLN A 67 9.26 -4.03 -2.66
CA GLN A 67 10.05 -5.11 -2.08
C GLN A 67 11.43 -5.15 -2.75
N ILE A 68 12.30 -4.17 -2.45
CA ILE A 68 13.60 -3.97 -3.13
C ILE A 68 14.47 -5.24 -3.09
N HIS A 69 14.47 -5.99 -1.97
CA HIS A 69 15.22 -7.24 -1.80
C HIS A 69 14.96 -8.26 -2.92
N LYS A 70 13.73 -8.32 -3.46
CA LYS A 70 13.38 -9.20 -4.58
C LYS A 70 13.93 -8.74 -5.93
N TYR A 71 14.16 -7.44 -6.11
CA TYR A 71 14.82 -6.90 -7.31
C TYR A 71 16.34 -7.12 -7.29
N ILE A 72 16.94 -7.12 -6.10
CA ILE A 72 18.40 -7.26 -5.93
C ILE A 72 18.84 -8.70 -5.60
N ASN A 73 17.90 -9.66 -5.57
CA ASN A 73 18.14 -11.07 -5.28
C ASN A 73 18.80 -11.32 -3.91
N VAL A 74 18.33 -10.62 -2.88
CA VAL A 74 18.79 -10.78 -1.48
C VAL A 74 17.62 -11.31 -0.64
N PRO A 75 17.83 -12.34 0.20
CA PRO A 75 16.80 -12.86 1.12
C PRO A 75 16.47 -11.90 2.27
#